data_AF-A0A7S6G5G2-F1
#
_entry.id   AF-A0A7S6G5G2-F1
#
_cell.length_a   1.000
_cell.length_b   1.000
_cell.length_c   1.000
_cell.angle_alpha   90.00
_cell.angle_beta   90.00
_cell.angle_gamma   90.00
#
_symmetry.space_group_name_H-M   'P 1'
#
loop_
_entity.id
_entity.type
_entity.pdbx_description
1 polymer ?
#
loop_
_entity_poly.entity_id
_entity_poly.type
_entity_poly.pdbx_seq_one_letter_code
_entity_poly.pdbx_strand_id
1 'polypeptide(L)'
;MLMTTAAMAAENPTQGDPFSPTTLKDWVSVISTLITMALAIWGIWSGLRSARNAIQEKRKEHRQKQLAAARDMMKEIFTDPLARSAMRMMDWSGRTFTHEGQTYVVHWRDLKPALVVHEKGMGFSKQQEFIRDCFEAFFDHMLVLEHFLDQDYLHEADIAVPLEYYAGRVMSFPDTYDGFLRAYGYSEARALMQRLAEGGK
;
A
#
# COMPACT_ATOMS: atom_id res chain seq x y z
N MET A 1 84.65 70.72 33.58
CA MET A 1 83.50 71.62 33.82
C MET A 1 82.33 71.07 33.02
N LEU A 2 81.23 70.79 33.73
CA LEU A 2 79.93 70.29 33.29
C LEU A 2 79.82 68.82 32.80
N MET A 3 79.30 68.01 33.72
CA MET A 3 78.66 66.71 33.53
C MET A 3 77.39 66.82 32.68
N THR A 4 77.04 65.76 31.94
CA THR A 4 75.64 65.29 31.85
C THR A 4 75.58 63.80 31.49
N THR A 5 74.95 63.02 32.36
CA THR A 5 74.55 61.61 32.28
C THR A 5 73.17 61.43 31.64
N ALA A 6 72.94 60.35 30.88
CA ALA A 6 71.71 59.52 30.79
C ALA A 6 71.85 58.56 29.57
N ALA A 7 71.97 57.24 29.72
CA ALA A 7 70.97 56.23 30.11
C ALA A 7 70.09 55.70 28.93
N MET A 8 70.43 54.46 28.55
CA MET A 8 69.70 53.35 27.88
C MET A 8 68.21 53.49 27.53
N ALA A 9 67.81 52.89 26.39
CA ALA A 9 66.61 52.04 26.31
C ALA A 9 66.62 51.13 25.07
N ALA A 10 66.35 49.84 25.28
CA ALA A 10 66.16 48.81 24.28
C ALA A 10 64.69 48.77 23.83
N GLU A 11 64.43 48.68 22.52
CA GLU A 11 63.11 48.38 21.97
C GLU A 11 62.99 46.87 21.72
N ASN A 12 61.95 46.25 22.29
CA ASN A 12 61.50 44.88 22.05
C ASN A 12 60.10 44.96 21.37
N PRO A 13 59.74 44.01 20.51
CA PRO A 13 58.67 44.16 19.53
C PRO A 13 57.27 43.98 20.15
N THR A 14 56.33 44.84 19.75
CA THR A 14 54.90 44.71 20.09
C THR A 14 54.28 43.49 19.42
N GLN A 15 54.14 42.45 20.24
CA GLN A 15 52.97 41.60 20.43
C GLN A 15 51.70 42.00 19.65
N GLY A 16 51.09 41.02 18.99
CA GLY A 16 49.91 41.15 18.15
C GLY A 16 48.65 41.63 18.89
N ASP A 17 47.83 42.35 18.15
CA ASP A 17 46.58 42.96 18.62
C ASP A 17 45.57 41.89 19.10
N PRO A 18 45.09 41.99 20.35
CA PRO A 18 43.95 41.21 20.81
C PRO A 18 42.66 41.80 20.24
N PHE A 19 41.85 40.98 19.57
CA PHE A 19 40.47 41.28 19.18
C PHE A 19 39.65 41.72 20.41
N SER A 20 39.62 43.01 20.70
CA SER A 20 38.76 43.62 21.71
C SER A 20 37.95 44.72 21.04
N PRO A 21 36.63 44.53 20.82
CA PRO A 21 35.80 45.56 20.21
C PRO A 21 35.67 46.77 21.14
N THR A 22 36.26 47.90 20.75
CA THR A 22 36.32 49.13 21.56
C THR A 22 35.27 50.17 21.16
N THR A 23 34.55 50.00 20.05
CA THR A 23 33.51 50.96 19.62
C THR A 23 32.09 50.39 19.66
N LEU A 24 31.11 51.26 19.91
CA LEU A 24 29.68 50.91 20.00
C LEU A 24 29.14 50.30 18.69
N LYS A 25 29.75 50.66 17.55
CA LYS A 25 29.43 50.10 16.23
C LYS A 25 29.90 48.64 16.07
N ASP A 26 31.03 48.27 16.67
CA ASP A 26 31.54 46.90 16.62
C ASP A 26 30.64 45.96 17.45
N TRP A 27 30.18 46.41 18.61
CA TRP A 27 29.24 45.65 19.44
C TRP A 27 27.88 45.44 18.76
N VAL A 28 27.34 46.46 18.08
CA VAL A 28 26.10 46.33 17.29
C VAL A 28 26.30 45.33 16.15
N SER A 29 27.45 45.37 15.46
CA SER A 29 27.76 44.42 14.39
C SER A 29 27.80 42.97 14.92
N VAL A 30 28.52 42.72 16.02
CA VAL A 30 28.63 41.38 16.63
C VAL A 30 27.25 40.83 17.05
N ILE A 31 26.43 41.66 17.69
CA ILE A 31 25.06 41.26 18.10
C ILE A 31 24.19 40.95 16.88
N SER A 32 24.26 41.78 15.84
CA SER A 32 23.48 41.55 14.61
C SER A 32 23.83 40.24 13.92
N THR A 33 25.13 39.90 13.82
CA THR A 33 25.59 38.65 13.23
C THR A 33 25.12 37.43 14.03
N LEU A 34 25.13 37.51 15.37
CA LEU A 34 24.61 36.44 16.23
C LEU A 34 23.10 36.24 16.06
N ILE A 35 22.32 37.33 15.95
CA ILE A 35 20.87 37.26 15.71
C ILE A 35 20.59 36.64 14.34
N THR A 36 21.26 37.08 13.28
CA THR A 36 21.10 36.51 11.93
C THR A 36 21.45 35.02 11.91
N MET A 37 22.52 34.61 12.60
CA MET A 37 22.92 33.21 12.68
C MET A 37 21.90 32.38 13.46
N ALA A 38 21.36 32.89 14.57
CA ALA A 38 20.30 32.23 15.32
C ALA A 38 19.00 32.08 14.50
N LEU A 39 18.60 33.11 13.75
CA LEU A 39 17.44 33.07 12.86
C LEU A 39 17.64 32.06 11.70
N ALA A 40 18.83 31.99 11.13
CA ALA A 40 19.15 31.02 10.09
C ALA A 40 19.07 29.58 10.61
N ILE A 41 19.63 29.30 11.80
CA ILE A 41 19.56 27.99 12.45
C ILE A 41 18.10 27.62 12.77
N TRP A 42 17.32 28.58 13.29
CA TRP A 42 15.90 28.37 13.58
C TRP A 42 15.07 28.13 12.32
N GLY A 43 15.35 28.85 11.22
CA GLY A 43 14.73 28.63 9.91
C GLY A 43 15.02 27.25 9.34
N ILE A 44 16.26 26.76 9.45
CA ILE A 44 16.64 25.41 9.01
C ILE A 44 15.93 24.35 9.85
N TRP A 45 15.90 24.51 11.17
CA TRP A 45 15.26 23.53 12.07
C TRP A 45 13.74 23.47 11.89
N SER A 46 13.08 24.64 11.79
CA SER A 46 11.65 24.72 11.52
C SER A 46 11.29 24.19 10.13
N GLY A 47 12.09 24.48 9.11
CA GLY A 47 11.93 23.93 7.77
C GLY A 47 12.03 22.40 7.75
N LEU A 48 13.03 21.82 8.44
CA LEU A 48 13.18 20.36 8.57
C LEU A 48 11.98 19.72 9.29
N ARG A 49 11.46 20.37 10.34
CA ARG A 49 10.30 19.88 11.09
C ARG A 49 9.03 19.91 10.24
N SER A 50 8.78 21.02 9.53
CA SER A 50 7.63 21.15 8.62
C SER A 50 7.72 20.16 7.46
N ALA A 51 8.91 19.92 6.90
CA ALA A 51 9.13 18.92 5.87
C ALA A 51 8.80 17.50 6.35
N ARG A 52 9.22 17.15 7.58
CA ARG A 52 8.86 15.86 8.20
C ARG A 52 7.36 15.71 8.39
N ASN A 53 6.69 16.74 8.88
CA ASN A 53 5.24 16.73 9.06
C ASN A 53 4.52 16.58 7.71
N ALA A 54 4.94 17.30 6.67
CA ALA A 54 4.37 17.20 5.33
C ALA A 54 4.53 15.80 4.71
N ILE A 55 5.67 15.14 4.94
CA ILE A 55 5.87 13.74 4.51
C ILE A 55 4.91 12.80 5.27
N GLN A 56 4.74 12.99 6.58
CA GLN A 56 3.82 12.18 7.37
C GLN A 56 2.36 12.39 6.93
N GLU A 57 1.96 13.63 6.66
CA GLU A 57 0.64 13.98 6.13
C GLU A 57 0.39 13.32 4.78
N LYS A 58 1.34 13.43 3.83
CA LYS A 58 1.24 12.76 2.52
C LYS A 58 1.13 11.25 2.64
N ARG A 59 1.87 10.62 3.56
CA ARG A 59 1.76 9.17 3.82
C ARG A 59 0.40 8.79 4.38
N LYS A 60 -0.15 9.58 5.31
CA LYS A 60 -1.49 9.36 5.86
C LYS A 60 -2.57 9.54 4.79
N GLU A 61 -2.46 10.58 3.96
CA GLU A 61 -3.37 10.83 2.85
C GLU A 61 -3.31 9.68 1.82
N HIS A 62 -2.11 9.24 1.44
CA HIS A 62 -1.94 8.08 0.56
C HIS A 62 -2.60 6.84 1.15
N ARG A 63 -2.38 6.57 2.44
CA ARG A 63 -2.98 5.43 3.14
C ARG A 63 -4.51 5.52 3.18
N GLN A 64 -5.08 6.71 3.40
CA GLN A 64 -6.51 6.93 3.36
C GLN A 64 -7.09 6.68 1.96
N LYS A 65 -6.37 7.06 0.90
CA LYS A 65 -6.76 6.77 -0.49
C LYS A 65 -6.74 5.27 -0.77
N GLN A 66 -5.71 4.54 -0.32
CA GLN A 66 -5.65 3.08 -0.45
C GLN A 66 -6.84 2.41 0.28
N LEU A 67 -7.16 2.85 1.50
CA LEU A 67 -8.31 2.32 2.26
C LEU A 67 -9.65 2.60 1.56
N ALA A 68 -9.81 3.78 0.97
CA ALA A 68 -11.01 4.12 0.21
C ALA A 68 -11.13 3.24 -1.05
N ALA A 69 -10.03 3.06 -1.78
CA ALA A 69 -9.97 2.19 -2.95
C ALA A 69 -10.29 0.73 -2.59
N ALA A 70 -9.69 0.21 -1.50
CA ALA A 70 -9.97 -1.13 -1.00
C ALA A 70 -11.46 -1.31 -0.70
N ARG A 71 -12.07 -0.36 0.01
CA ARG A 71 -13.52 -0.39 0.30
C ARG A 71 -14.36 -0.41 -0.98
N ASP A 72 -14.02 0.41 -1.96
CA ASP A 72 -14.80 0.54 -3.19
C ASP A 72 -14.69 -0.72 -4.06
N MET A 73 -13.49 -1.30 -4.17
CA MET A 73 -13.28 -2.59 -4.84
C MET A 73 -13.98 -3.74 -4.12
N MET A 74 -13.85 -3.82 -2.79
CA MET A 74 -14.57 -4.84 -2.02
C MET A 74 -16.09 -4.71 -2.21
N LYS A 75 -16.61 -3.49 -2.22
CA LYS A 75 -18.01 -3.24 -2.51
C LYS A 75 -18.40 -3.78 -3.89
N GLU A 76 -17.60 -3.49 -4.92
CA GLU A 76 -17.83 -3.98 -6.28
C GLU A 76 -18.00 -5.51 -6.31
N ILE A 77 -17.06 -6.24 -5.74
CA ILE A 77 -17.08 -7.71 -5.64
C ILE A 77 -18.34 -8.23 -4.94
N PHE A 78 -18.72 -7.62 -3.82
CA PHE A 78 -19.89 -8.06 -3.05
C PHE A 78 -21.22 -7.63 -3.68
N THR A 79 -21.22 -6.63 -4.56
CA THR A 79 -22.40 -6.17 -5.29
C THR A 79 -22.59 -6.83 -6.64
N ASP A 80 -21.54 -7.41 -7.22
CA ASP A 80 -21.64 -8.21 -8.44
C ASP A 80 -22.50 -9.47 -8.19
N PRO A 81 -23.66 -9.61 -8.87
CA PRO A 81 -24.55 -10.75 -8.68
C PRO A 81 -23.91 -12.11 -8.96
N LEU A 82 -23.00 -12.19 -9.94
CA LEU A 82 -22.33 -13.42 -10.37
C LEU A 82 -21.24 -13.82 -9.37
N ALA A 83 -20.34 -12.88 -9.04
CA ALA A 83 -19.30 -13.12 -8.04
C ALA A 83 -19.94 -13.44 -6.66
N ARG A 84 -21.02 -12.74 -6.29
CA ARG A 84 -21.77 -13.03 -5.07
C ARG A 84 -22.43 -14.40 -5.10
N SER A 85 -22.87 -14.86 -6.26
CA SER A 85 -23.42 -16.20 -6.41
C SER A 85 -22.34 -17.27 -6.24
N ALA A 86 -21.15 -17.09 -6.82
CA ALA A 86 -20.01 -17.99 -6.60
C ALA A 86 -19.65 -18.09 -5.11
N MET A 87 -19.52 -16.95 -4.42
CA MET A 87 -19.30 -16.91 -2.96
C MET A 87 -20.35 -17.73 -2.20
N ARG A 88 -21.64 -17.57 -2.56
CA ARG A 88 -22.73 -18.32 -1.93
C ARG A 88 -22.71 -19.82 -2.24
N MET A 89 -22.23 -20.23 -3.41
CA MET A 89 -22.05 -21.65 -3.78
C MET A 89 -20.92 -22.29 -2.98
N MET A 90 -19.87 -21.53 -2.65
CA MET A 90 -18.78 -21.99 -1.79
C MET A 90 -19.22 -22.18 -0.33
N ASP A 91 -20.11 -21.30 0.15
CA ASP A 91 -20.64 -21.31 1.53
C ASP A 91 -21.57 -22.50 1.80
N TRP A 92 -22.54 -22.76 0.91
CA TRP A 92 -23.66 -23.66 1.18
C TRP A 92 -24.11 -24.46 -0.04
N SER A 93 -24.00 -25.79 0.05
CA SER A 93 -24.55 -26.76 -0.91
C SER A 93 -26.08 -26.83 -0.92
N GLY A 94 -26.68 -27.03 -2.10
CA GLY A 94 -28.12 -27.20 -2.28
C GLY A 94 -28.90 -25.88 -2.26
N ARG A 95 -28.23 -24.77 -2.57
CA ARG A 95 -28.84 -23.45 -2.56
C ARG A 95 -29.49 -23.16 -3.91
N THR A 96 -30.62 -22.48 -3.85
CA THR A 96 -31.38 -22.06 -5.04
C THR A 96 -30.88 -20.71 -5.56
N PHE A 97 -30.68 -20.62 -6.87
CA PHE A 97 -30.27 -19.43 -7.61
C PHE A 97 -31.25 -19.18 -8.75
N THR A 98 -31.49 -17.91 -9.08
CA THR A 98 -32.31 -17.52 -10.22
C THR A 98 -31.47 -16.69 -11.17
N HIS A 99 -31.36 -17.11 -12.42
CA HIS A 99 -30.59 -16.44 -13.46
C HIS A 99 -31.30 -16.59 -14.81
N GLU A 100 -31.46 -15.49 -15.53
CA GLU A 100 -32.20 -15.42 -16.80
C GLU A 100 -33.61 -16.06 -16.75
N GLY A 101 -34.30 -15.90 -15.63
CA GLY A 101 -35.65 -16.46 -15.42
C GLY A 101 -35.68 -17.97 -15.16
N GLN A 102 -34.53 -18.65 -15.15
CA GLN A 102 -34.41 -20.05 -14.75
C GLN A 102 -33.98 -20.17 -13.29
N THR A 103 -34.43 -21.25 -12.64
CA THR A 103 -34.06 -21.57 -11.27
C THR A 103 -33.15 -22.79 -11.23
N TYR A 104 -31.98 -22.64 -10.60
CA TYR A 104 -30.99 -23.69 -10.45
C TYR A 104 -30.80 -24.04 -8.97
N VAL A 105 -30.75 -25.32 -8.64
CA VAL A 105 -30.35 -25.79 -7.31
C VAL A 105 -28.93 -26.33 -7.42
N VAL A 106 -27.97 -25.60 -6.85
CA VAL A 106 -26.53 -25.91 -6.99
C VAL A 106 -26.03 -26.60 -5.73
N HIS A 107 -25.48 -27.79 -5.91
CA HIS A 107 -24.76 -28.55 -4.89
C HIS A 107 -23.25 -28.50 -5.14
N TRP A 108 -22.45 -28.75 -4.10
CA TRP A 108 -20.98 -28.79 -4.25
C TRP A 108 -20.51 -29.83 -5.28
N ARG A 109 -21.24 -30.94 -5.43
CA ARG A 109 -20.94 -31.96 -6.45
C ARG A 109 -21.07 -31.45 -7.89
N ASP A 110 -21.79 -30.34 -8.09
CA ASP A 110 -22.03 -29.75 -9.42
C ASP A 110 -20.89 -28.79 -9.81
N LEU A 111 -20.05 -28.34 -8.86
CA LEU A 111 -18.98 -27.39 -9.11
C LEU A 111 -17.86 -27.99 -9.96
N LYS A 112 -17.35 -29.16 -9.58
CA LYS A 112 -16.27 -29.84 -10.32
C LYS A 112 -16.62 -30.08 -11.80
N PRO A 113 -17.78 -30.68 -12.15
CA PRO A 113 -18.12 -30.88 -13.56
C PRO A 113 -18.44 -29.58 -14.30
N ALA A 114 -18.81 -28.49 -13.62
CA ALA A 114 -18.97 -27.18 -14.25
C ALA A 114 -17.63 -26.51 -14.56
N LEU A 115 -16.65 -26.63 -13.65
CA LEU A 115 -15.35 -25.95 -13.72
C LEU A 115 -14.25 -26.81 -14.37
N VAL A 116 -14.60 -27.81 -15.19
CA VAL A 116 -13.60 -28.51 -16.01
C VAL A 116 -13.11 -27.63 -17.16
N VAL A 117 -11.91 -27.91 -17.68
CA VAL A 117 -11.40 -27.22 -18.88
C VAL A 117 -12.26 -27.63 -20.07
N HIS A 118 -12.70 -26.65 -20.87
CA HIS A 118 -13.49 -26.93 -22.07
C HIS A 118 -12.66 -27.66 -23.11
N GLU A 119 -13.17 -28.80 -23.57
CA GLU A 119 -12.57 -29.58 -24.66
C GLU A 119 -13.48 -29.56 -25.90
N LYS A 120 -12.88 -29.71 -27.08
CA LYS A 120 -13.63 -29.69 -28.34
C LYS A 120 -14.70 -30.79 -28.35
N GLY A 121 -15.96 -30.39 -28.53
CA GLY A 121 -17.11 -31.31 -28.54
C GLY A 121 -17.76 -31.53 -27.18
N MET A 122 -17.23 -30.92 -26.12
CA MET A 122 -17.86 -30.87 -24.80
C MET A 122 -18.96 -29.81 -24.78
N GLY A 123 -20.15 -30.19 -24.33
CA GLY A 123 -21.23 -29.25 -24.04
C GLY A 123 -21.37 -29.05 -22.53
N PHE A 124 -21.82 -27.86 -22.14
CA PHE A 124 -22.22 -27.58 -20.77
C PHE A 124 -23.74 -27.42 -20.70
N SER A 125 -24.35 -27.88 -19.60
CA SER A 125 -25.74 -27.56 -19.32
C SER A 125 -25.87 -26.09 -18.95
N LYS A 126 -27.08 -25.51 -19.04
CA LYS A 126 -27.34 -24.12 -18.62
C LYS A 126 -26.97 -23.84 -17.16
N GLN A 127 -27.12 -24.84 -16.29
CA GLN A 127 -26.66 -24.74 -14.91
C GLN A 127 -25.13 -24.70 -14.82
N GLN A 128 -24.42 -25.50 -15.62
CA GLN A 128 -22.95 -25.50 -15.65
C GLN A 128 -22.42 -24.18 -16.22
N GLU A 129 -22.99 -23.67 -17.31
CA GLU A 129 -22.69 -22.34 -17.86
C GLU A 129 -22.85 -21.27 -16.77
N PHE A 130 -24.00 -21.24 -16.08
CA PHE A 130 -24.24 -20.31 -14.98
C PHE A 130 -23.20 -20.42 -13.85
N ILE A 131 -22.83 -21.64 -13.43
CA ILE A 131 -21.79 -21.83 -12.41
C ILE A 131 -20.45 -21.28 -12.90
N ARG A 132 -20.08 -21.55 -14.16
CA ARG A 132 -18.83 -21.06 -14.75
C ARG A 132 -18.80 -19.54 -14.76
N ASP A 133 -19.84 -18.89 -15.27
CA ASP A 133 -19.94 -17.43 -15.33
C ASP A 133 -19.83 -16.79 -13.93
N CYS A 134 -20.41 -17.43 -12.91
CA CYS A 134 -20.28 -16.97 -11.52
C CYS A 134 -18.82 -17.00 -11.04
N PHE A 135 -18.11 -18.09 -11.30
CA PHE A 135 -16.73 -18.25 -10.85
C PHE A 135 -15.74 -17.45 -11.70
N GLU A 136 -15.98 -17.29 -13.00
CA GLU A 136 -15.24 -16.37 -13.88
C GLU A 136 -15.32 -14.94 -13.33
N ALA A 137 -16.53 -14.43 -13.05
CA ALA A 137 -16.70 -13.11 -12.45
C ALA A 137 -15.95 -12.98 -11.11
N PHE A 138 -16.03 -13.98 -10.24
CA PHE A 138 -15.28 -13.97 -8.97
C PHE A 138 -13.75 -13.95 -9.19
N PHE A 139 -13.23 -14.75 -10.12
CA PHE A 139 -11.79 -14.81 -10.39
C PHE A 139 -11.26 -13.58 -11.14
N ASP A 140 -12.07 -12.97 -12.00
CA ASP A 140 -11.76 -11.69 -12.63
C ASP A 140 -11.55 -10.61 -11.57
N HIS A 141 -12.43 -10.54 -10.56
CA HIS A 141 -12.25 -9.63 -9.43
C HIS A 141 -10.98 -9.90 -8.64
N MET A 142 -10.62 -11.17 -8.41
CA MET A 142 -9.35 -11.52 -7.75
C MET A 142 -8.14 -11.12 -8.58
N LEU A 143 -8.21 -11.26 -9.90
CA LEU A 143 -7.15 -10.84 -10.81
C LEU A 143 -6.97 -9.33 -10.80
N VAL A 144 -8.08 -8.57 -10.83
CA VAL A 144 -8.04 -7.11 -10.72
C VAL A 144 -7.45 -6.69 -9.38
N LEU A 145 -7.86 -7.30 -8.26
CA LEU A 145 -7.27 -7.02 -6.95
C LEU A 145 -5.76 -7.26 -6.93
N GLU A 146 -5.29 -8.38 -7.48
CA GLU A 146 -3.87 -8.69 -7.56
C GLU A 146 -3.11 -7.62 -8.33
N HIS A 147 -3.64 -7.20 -9.48
CA HIS A 147 -3.06 -6.12 -10.26
C HIS A 147 -2.92 -4.81 -9.44
N PHE A 148 -3.94 -4.43 -8.67
CA PHE A 148 -3.87 -3.22 -7.84
C PHE A 148 -2.92 -3.36 -6.63
N LEU A 149 -2.73 -4.57 -6.10
CA LEU A 149 -1.73 -4.86 -5.07
C LEU A 149 -0.31 -4.73 -5.63
N ASP A 150 -0.05 -5.29 -6.81
CA ASP A 150 1.25 -5.24 -7.48
C ASP A 150 1.70 -3.81 -7.81
N GLN A 151 0.74 -2.89 -7.95
CA GLN A 151 0.98 -1.48 -8.23
C GLN A 151 0.97 -0.59 -6.97
N ASP A 152 0.98 -1.18 -5.77
CA ASP A 152 0.95 -0.47 -4.47
C ASP A 152 -0.29 0.46 -4.29
N TYR A 153 -1.35 0.29 -5.09
CA TYR A 153 -2.60 1.04 -4.93
C TYR A 153 -3.48 0.47 -3.81
N LEU A 154 -3.28 -0.81 -3.48
CA LEU A 154 -3.90 -1.49 -2.36
C LEU A 154 -2.85 -2.04 -1.42
N HIS A 155 -3.27 -2.36 -0.20
CA HIS A 155 -2.47 -3.13 0.73
C HIS A 155 -3.22 -4.42 1.06
N GLU A 156 -2.54 -5.56 1.00
CA GLU A 156 -3.17 -6.90 1.13
C GLU A 156 -4.00 -7.04 2.41
N ALA A 157 -3.48 -6.53 3.53
CA ALA A 157 -4.18 -6.51 4.82
C ALA A 157 -5.58 -5.85 4.80
N ASP A 158 -5.87 -4.96 3.85
CA ASP A 158 -7.17 -4.27 3.77
C ASP A 158 -8.26 -5.12 3.12
N ILE A 159 -7.86 -6.11 2.32
CA ILE A 159 -8.77 -7.01 1.60
C ILE A 159 -8.76 -8.43 2.18
N ALA A 160 -7.75 -8.75 3.01
CA ALA A 160 -7.56 -10.10 3.52
C ALA A 160 -8.76 -10.61 4.32
N VAL A 161 -9.19 -9.86 5.34
CA VAL A 161 -10.28 -10.27 6.25
C VAL A 161 -11.56 -10.72 5.53
N PRO A 162 -12.12 -9.94 4.57
CA PRO A 162 -13.35 -10.36 3.89
C PRO A 162 -13.15 -11.49 2.86
N LEU A 163 -11.94 -11.73 2.36
CA LEU A 163 -11.67 -12.68 1.28
C LEU A 163 -11.00 -13.97 1.73
N GLU A 164 -10.33 -13.97 2.87
CA GLU A 164 -9.58 -15.11 3.43
C GLU A 164 -10.41 -16.39 3.45
N TYR A 165 -11.66 -16.30 3.92
CA TYR A 165 -12.57 -17.45 3.94
C TYR A 165 -12.76 -18.04 2.54
N TYR A 166 -13.11 -17.20 1.56
CA TYR A 166 -13.41 -17.65 0.19
C TYR A 166 -12.15 -18.17 -0.51
N ALA A 167 -11.02 -17.48 -0.33
CA ALA A 167 -9.72 -17.92 -0.79
C ALA A 167 -9.36 -19.30 -0.22
N GLY A 168 -9.53 -19.49 1.09
CA GLY A 168 -9.33 -20.77 1.76
C GLY A 168 -10.25 -21.88 1.23
N ARG A 169 -11.50 -21.56 0.89
CA ARG A 169 -12.42 -22.52 0.25
C ARG A 169 -11.92 -22.95 -1.13
N VAL A 170 -11.44 -22.03 -1.96
CA VAL A 170 -10.89 -22.39 -3.29
C VAL A 170 -9.62 -23.24 -3.11
N MET A 171 -8.69 -22.81 -2.26
CA MET A 171 -7.41 -23.51 -2.05
C MET A 171 -7.56 -24.90 -1.40
N SER A 172 -8.66 -25.13 -0.66
CA SER A 172 -8.94 -26.44 -0.03
C SER A 172 -9.42 -27.51 -1.03
N PHE A 173 -9.83 -27.14 -2.25
CA PHE A 173 -10.34 -28.08 -3.25
C PHE A 173 -9.64 -27.91 -4.61
N PRO A 174 -8.32 -28.16 -4.68
CA PRO A 174 -7.55 -27.98 -5.92
C PRO A 174 -8.12 -28.81 -7.08
N ASP A 175 -8.61 -30.02 -6.82
CA ASP A 175 -9.23 -30.89 -7.83
C ASP A 175 -10.47 -30.30 -8.52
N THR A 176 -11.07 -29.27 -7.94
CA THR A 176 -12.23 -28.54 -8.49
C THR A 176 -11.79 -27.30 -9.25
N TYR A 177 -10.83 -26.54 -8.71
CA TYR A 177 -10.54 -25.18 -9.18
C TYR A 177 -9.21 -25.04 -9.95
N ASP A 178 -8.17 -25.81 -9.62
CA ASP A 178 -6.82 -25.56 -10.15
C ASP A 178 -6.73 -25.77 -11.67
N GLY A 179 -7.45 -26.75 -12.20
CA GLY A 179 -7.48 -26.98 -13.65
C GLY A 179 -8.07 -25.79 -14.40
N PHE A 180 -9.18 -25.25 -13.88
CA PHE A 180 -9.82 -24.06 -14.41
C PHE A 180 -8.91 -22.83 -14.33
N LEU A 181 -8.41 -22.54 -13.13
CA LEU A 181 -7.60 -21.35 -12.87
C LEU A 181 -6.37 -21.28 -13.78
N ARG A 182 -5.70 -22.42 -13.99
CA ARG A 182 -4.51 -22.49 -14.86
C ARG A 182 -4.86 -22.36 -16.34
N ALA A 183 -5.92 -23.03 -16.79
CA ALA A 183 -6.27 -23.06 -18.21
C ALA A 183 -6.81 -21.71 -18.72
N TYR A 184 -7.49 -20.95 -17.87
CA TYR A 184 -8.14 -19.69 -18.24
C TYR A 184 -7.36 -18.43 -17.81
N GLY A 185 -6.09 -18.56 -17.40
CA GLY A 185 -5.22 -17.40 -17.15
C GLY A 185 -5.35 -16.75 -15.77
N TYR A 186 -5.98 -17.43 -14.81
CA TYR A 186 -6.15 -16.95 -13.43
C TYR A 186 -5.01 -17.38 -12.49
N SER A 187 -3.78 -17.50 -13.00
CA SER A 187 -2.63 -17.90 -12.18
C SER A 187 -2.28 -16.88 -11.10
N GLU A 188 -2.40 -15.59 -11.42
CA GLU A 188 -2.17 -14.47 -10.49
C GLU A 188 -3.27 -14.40 -9.43
N ALA A 189 -4.54 -14.48 -9.84
CA ALA A 189 -5.67 -14.63 -8.92
C ALA A 189 -5.51 -15.84 -7.97
N ARG A 190 -5.01 -16.98 -8.49
CA ARG A 190 -4.69 -18.15 -7.67
C ARG A 190 -3.57 -17.84 -6.67
N ALA A 191 -2.52 -17.14 -7.08
CA ALA A 191 -1.44 -16.76 -6.18
C ALA A 191 -1.94 -15.84 -5.06
N LEU A 192 -2.76 -14.83 -5.37
CA LEU A 192 -3.43 -14.00 -4.38
C LEU A 192 -4.23 -14.84 -3.39
N MET A 193 -5.13 -15.71 -3.89
CA MET A 193 -5.94 -16.57 -3.02
C MET A 193 -5.08 -17.50 -2.14
N GLN A 194 -3.95 -18.00 -2.65
CA GLN A 194 -3.01 -18.77 -1.84
C GLN A 194 -2.44 -17.93 -0.69
N ARG A 195 -1.96 -16.70 -0.97
CA ARG A 195 -1.43 -15.80 0.08
C ARG A 195 -2.49 -15.45 1.11
N LEU A 196 -3.70 -15.12 0.67
CA LEU A 196 -4.81 -14.82 1.56
C LEU A 196 -5.20 -16.01 2.45
N ALA A 197 -5.22 -17.23 1.90
CA ALA A 197 -5.53 -18.44 2.65
C ALA A 197 -4.45 -18.82 3.68
N GLU A 198 -3.18 -18.47 3.42
CA GLU A 198 -2.06 -18.73 4.32
C GLU A 198 -1.88 -17.66 5.40
N GLY A 199 -2.10 -16.39 5.05
CA GLY A 199 -1.91 -15.22 5.93
C GLY A 199 -2.93 -15.09 7.06
N GLY A 200 -3.96 -15.93 7.07
CA GLY A 200 -4.97 -16.04 8.13
C GLY A 200 -4.57 -16.89 9.35
N LYS A 201 -3.34 -17.43 9.39
CA LYS A 201 -2.84 -18.29 10.47
C LYS A 201 -1.91 -17.57 11.44
#